data_AF-A0A7S1WS41-F1
#
_entry.id   AF-A0A7S1WS41-F1
#
_cell.length_a   1.000
_cell.length_b   1.000
_cell.length_c   1.000
_cell.angle_alpha   90.00
_cell.angle_beta   90.00
_cell.angle_gamma   90.00
#
_symmetry.space_group_name_H-M   'P 1'
#
loop_
_entity.id
_entity.type
_entity.pdbx_description
1 polymer ?
#
loop_
_entity_poly.entity_id
_entity_poly.type
_entity_poly.pdbx_seq_one_letter_code
_entity_poly.pdbx_strand_id
1 'polypeptide(L)'
;SADLLQGSLREFSAALEELQNVLRTSESGLQKFLGLSIYCTETSVAKVRQLQRSLKGTKLEKCVHFQRPDLQGAIIQMMREQLADGLNGGPSLYYGSHSMVTFCGSPSVGNSCREYVEEANLMSDTLAFFKHKLVFREEFYGHVGGEAKKERDPQEAELAPREDRILSI
;
A
#
# COMPACT_ATOMS: atom_id res chain seq x y z
N SER A 1 -1.92 14.11 5.65
CA SER A 1 -2.12 15.46 6.21
C SER A 1 -0.99 15.75 7.19
N ALA A 2 -0.46 16.98 7.19
CA ALA A 2 0.61 17.37 8.11
C ALA A 2 0.16 17.30 9.58
N ASP A 3 -1.10 17.65 9.86
CA ASP A 3 -1.66 17.66 11.22
C ASP A 3 -1.76 16.23 11.79
N LEU A 4 -2.24 15.28 10.98
CA LEU A 4 -2.30 13.86 11.36
C LEU A 4 -0.91 13.32 11.69
N LEU A 5 0.06 13.59 10.81
CA LEU A 5 1.43 13.12 11.04
C LEU A 5 2.00 13.75 12.31
N GLN A 6 1.80 15.05 12.51
CA GLN A 6 2.25 15.77 13.70
C GLN A 6 1.64 15.19 14.99
N GLY A 7 0.35 14.84 14.96
CA GLY A 7 -0.33 14.18 16.07
C GLY A 7 0.21 12.79 16.39
N SER A 8 0.71 12.05 15.39
CA SER A 8 1.19 10.67 15.53
C SER A 8 2.72 10.51 15.65
N LEU A 9 3.49 11.60 15.66
CA LEU A 9 4.97 11.52 15.66
C LEU A 9 5.53 10.77 16.87
N ARG A 10 4.89 10.91 18.03
CA ARG A 10 5.35 10.29 19.27
C ARG A 10 5.15 8.79 19.21
N GLU A 11 3.99 8.35 18.74
CA GLU A 11 3.61 6.96 18.57
C GLU A 11 4.54 6.26 17.56
N PHE A 12 4.81 6.90 16.42
CA PHE A 12 5.76 6.37 15.44
C PHE A 12 7.18 6.26 16.00
N SER A 13 7.64 7.28 16.73
CA SER A 13 8.98 7.25 17.33
C SER A 13 9.10 6.14 18.38
N ALA A 14 8.09 6.00 19.25
CA ALA A 14 8.04 4.94 20.25
C ALA A 14 7.99 3.55 19.62
N ALA A 15 7.19 3.35 18.58
CA ALA A 15 7.10 2.08 17.86
C ALA A 15 8.43 1.68 17.20
N LEU A 16 9.15 2.65 16.60
CA LEU A 16 10.46 2.39 16.02
C LEU A 16 11.50 2.03 17.10
N GLU A 17 11.47 2.68 18.26
CA GLU A 17 12.34 2.36 19.39
C GLU A 17 12.03 0.99 19.99
N GLU A 18 10.76 0.66 20.16
CA GLU A 18 10.32 -0.65 20.63
C GLU A 18 10.78 -1.75 19.65
N LEU A 19 10.56 -1.56 18.35
CA LEU A 19 10.98 -2.51 17.33
C LEU A 19 12.51 -2.69 17.33
N GLN A 20 13.26 -1.60 17.49
CA GLN A 20 14.72 -1.65 17.60
C GLN A 20 15.16 -2.50 18.81
N ASN A 21 14.50 -2.32 19.95
CA ASN A 21 14.77 -3.06 21.19
C ASN A 21 14.41 -4.55 21.05
N VAL A 22 13.25 -4.86 20.48
CA VAL A 22 12.77 -6.23 20.26
C VAL A 22 13.70 -6.99 19.31
N LEU A 23 14.09 -6.36 18.21
CA LEU A 23 15.02 -6.95 17.24
C LEU A 23 16.47 -6.93 17.71
N ARG A 24 16.77 -6.31 18.87
CA ARG A 24 18.11 -6.17 19.46
C ARG A 24 19.13 -5.68 18.43
N THR A 25 18.75 -4.66 17.67
CA THR A 25 19.50 -4.20 16.50
C THR A 25 19.91 -2.74 16.63
N SER A 26 20.92 -2.33 15.86
CA SER A 26 21.26 -0.91 15.72
C SER A 26 20.25 -0.21 14.81
N GLU A 27 20.23 1.12 14.80
CA GLU A 27 19.41 1.89 13.86
C GLU A 27 19.67 1.48 12.39
N SER A 28 20.94 1.28 12.03
CA SER A 28 21.32 0.80 10.69
C SER A 28 20.85 -0.62 10.41
N GLY A 29 20.78 -1.48 11.43
CA GLY A 29 20.27 -2.83 11.28
C GLY A 29 18.75 -2.85 11.15
N LEU A 30 18.06 -1.97 11.87
CA LEU A 30 16.62 -1.77 11.71
C LEU A 30 16.27 -1.32 10.29
N GLN A 31 17.00 -0.35 9.74
CA GLN A 31 16.77 0.14 8.37
C GLN A 31 16.97 -0.93 7.29
N LYS A 32 17.83 -1.93 7.52
CA LYS A 32 18.00 -3.07 6.61
C LYS A 32 16.80 -4.03 6.64
N PHE A 33 16.10 -4.10 7.76
CA PHE A 33 14.96 -4.99 7.96
C PHE A 33 13.62 -4.30 7.65
N LEU A 34 13.50 -3.03 8.02
CA LEU A 34 12.31 -2.20 7.86
C LEU A 34 12.69 -0.89 7.17
N GLY A 35 12.29 -0.76 5.90
CA GLY A 35 12.25 0.51 5.20
C GLY A 35 10.95 1.26 5.52
N LEU A 36 11.06 2.47 6.06
CA LEU A 36 9.91 3.34 6.32
C LEU A 36 10.07 4.65 5.54
N SER A 37 9.07 4.94 4.70
CA SER A 37 8.95 6.21 4.00
C SER A 37 7.54 6.76 4.19
N ILE A 38 7.44 7.97 4.71
CA ILE A 38 6.20 8.67 5.01
C ILE A 38 6.07 9.83 4.04
N TYR A 39 4.99 9.87 3.27
CA TYR A 39 4.77 10.94 2.28
C TYR A 39 3.68 11.89 2.77
N CYS A 40 4.06 13.13 3.05
CA CYS A 40 3.16 14.21 3.40
C CYS A 40 2.76 14.99 2.14
N THR A 41 1.53 14.79 1.69
CA THR A 41 0.94 15.41 0.49
C THR A 41 0.19 16.72 0.79
N GLU A 42 0.48 17.36 1.93
CA GLU A 42 -0.11 18.62 2.35
C GLU A 42 0.23 19.76 1.39
N THR A 43 -0.74 20.62 1.07
CA THR A 43 -0.55 21.77 0.17
C THR A 43 -0.25 23.06 0.93
N SER A 44 -0.63 23.15 2.21
CA SER A 44 -0.35 24.32 3.03
C SER A 44 1.13 24.43 3.40
N VAL A 45 1.81 25.42 2.81
CA VAL A 45 3.23 25.74 3.09
C VAL A 45 3.47 26.01 4.57
N ALA A 46 2.54 26.66 5.26
CA ALA A 46 2.67 26.96 6.69
C ALA A 46 2.71 25.67 7.53
N LYS A 47 1.80 24.73 7.27
CA LYS A 47 1.74 23.43 7.95
C LYS A 47 2.96 22.57 7.63
N VAL A 48 3.39 22.54 6.38
CA VAL A 48 4.62 21.85 5.97
C VAL A 48 5.83 22.38 6.73
N ARG A 49 6.01 23.70 6.80
CA ARG A 49 7.12 24.33 7.55
C ARG A 49 7.07 24.02 9.04
N GLN A 50 5.87 24.01 9.64
CA GLN A 50 5.70 23.65 11.04
C GLN A 50 6.11 22.21 11.30
N LEU A 51 5.64 21.27 10.48
CA LEU A 51 5.98 19.86 10.56
C LEU A 51 7.50 19.64 10.35
N GLN A 52 8.12 20.31 9.39
CA GLN A 52 9.58 20.26 9.17
C GLN A 52 10.36 20.67 10.42
N ARG A 53 9.94 21.73 11.11
CA ARG A 53 10.59 22.15 12.37
C ARG A 53 10.41 21.11 13.46
N SER A 54 9.23 20.48 13.56
CA SER A 54 8.97 19.43 14.54
C SER A 54 9.74 18.14 14.28
N LEU A 55 10.06 17.85 13.02
CA LEU A 55 10.82 16.67 12.63
C LEU A 55 12.33 16.84 12.81
N LYS A 56 12.84 18.07 12.85
CA LYS A 56 14.27 18.34 12.90
C LYS A 56 14.93 17.67 14.12
N GLY A 57 15.96 16.87 13.87
CA GLY A 57 16.70 16.12 14.89
C GLY A 57 16.01 14.84 15.37
N THR A 58 14.85 14.49 14.82
CA THR A 58 14.16 13.22 15.12
C THR A 58 14.61 12.12 14.17
N LYS A 59 14.44 10.85 14.57
CA LYS A 59 14.71 9.69 13.70
C LYS A 59 13.85 9.70 12.43
N LEU A 60 12.67 10.33 12.47
CA LEU A 60 11.73 10.43 11.37
C LEU A 60 12.12 11.51 10.34
N GLU A 61 13.07 12.41 10.64
CA GLU A 61 13.46 13.51 9.75
C GLU A 61 13.82 13.01 8.35
N LYS A 62 14.50 11.87 8.26
CA LYS A 62 14.94 11.26 7.00
C LYS A 62 13.88 10.40 6.32
N CYS A 63 12.83 10.03 7.04
CA CYS A 63 11.76 9.15 6.56
C CYS A 63 10.59 9.95 5.98
N VAL A 64 10.47 11.24 6.29
CA VAL A 64 9.33 12.06 5.85
C VAL A 64 9.67 12.85 4.59
N HIS A 65 8.87 12.66 3.54
CA HIS A 65 8.99 13.34 2.26
C HIS A 65 7.78 14.27 2.05
N PHE A 66 8.02 15.46 1.50
CA PHE A 66 6.98 16.48 1.28
C PHE A 66 6.53 16.54 -0.17
N GLN A 67 6.21 15.38 -0.72
CA GLN A 67 5.76 15.20 -2.10
C GLN A 67 4.84 13.98 -2.20
N ARG A 68 4.20 13.80 -3.34
CA ARG A 68 3.49 12.55 -3.64
C ARG A 68 4.51 11.43 -3.89
N PRO A 69 4.25 10.20 -3.43
CA PRO A 69 5.12 9.06 -3.74
C PRO A 69 5.02 8.70 -5.22
N ASP A 70 6.15 8.30 -5.81
CA ASP A 70 6.18 7.61 -7.09
C ASP A 70 6.00 6.10 -6.84
N LEU A 71 4.73 5.68 -6.76
CA LEU A 71 4.37 4.29 -6.47
C LEU A 71 4.75 3.35 -7.61
N GLN A 72 4.59 3.79 -8.86
CA GLN A 72 4.98 3.01 -10.03
C GLN A 72 6.49 2.76 -10.00
N GLY A 73 7.29 3.81 -9.86
CA GLY A 73 8.75 3.69 -9.76
C GLY A 73 9.18 2.75 -8.64
N ALA A 74 8.56 2.85 -7.46
CA ALA A 74 8.87 1.98 -6.32
C ALA A 74 8.54 0.50 -6.59
N ILE A 75 7.36 0.20 -7.16
CA ILE A 75 6.94 -1.18 -7.46
C ILE A 75 7.81 -1.78 -8.57
N ILE A 76 8.09 -1.02 -9.63
CA ILE A 76 8.97 -1.46 -10.72
C ILE A 76 10.40 -1.68 -10.20
N GLN A 77 10.90 -0.81 -9.33
CA GLN A 77 12.20 -0.97 -8.72
C GLN A 77 12.29 -2.25 -7.86
N MET A 78 11.24 -2.57 -7.11
CA MET A 78 11.16 -3.82 -6.33
C MET A 78 11.28 -5.06 -7.24
N MET A 79 10.58 -5.08 -8.37
CA MET A 79 10.72 -6.17 -9.34
C MET A 79 12.12 -6.21 -9.96
N ARG A 80 12.71 -5.06 -10.30
CA ARG A 80 14.08 -5.00 -10.84
C ARG A 80 15.09 -5.59 -9.86
N GLU A 81 14.96 -5.30 -8.57
CA GLU A 81 15.83 -5.85 -7.53
C GLU A 81 15.67 -7.37 -7.42
N GLN A 82 14.43 -7.89 -7.44
CA GLN A 82 14.19 -9.34 -7.45
C GLN A 82 14.78 -10.03 -8.69
N LEU A 83 14.61 -9.44 -9.86
CA LEU A 83 15.15 -9.99 -11.11
C LEU A 83 16.67 -9.92 -11.15
N ALA A 84 17.25 -8.83 -10.66
CA ALA A 84 18.69 -8.67 -10.54
C ALA A 84 19.29 -9.71 -9.58
N ASP A 85 18.62 -10.01 -8.45
CA ASP A 85 19.04 -11.09 -7.55
C ASP A 85 19.04 -12.44 -8.29
N GLY A 86 17.98 -12.75 -9.04
CA GLY A 86 17.91 -13.96 -9.87
C GLY A 86 19.01 -14.03 -10.93
N LEU A 87 19.23 -12.96 -11.69
CA LEU A 87 20.22 -12.89 -12.76
C LEU A 87 21.66 -13.04 -12.26
N ASN A 88 21.96 -12.52 -11.07
CA ASN A 88 23.30 -12.59 -10.49
C ASN A 88 23.56 -13.89 -9.72
N GLY A 89 22.68 -14.90 -9.85
CA GLY A 89 22.81 -16.16 -9.13
C GLY A 89 22.61 -16.03 -7.62
N GLY A 90 21.85 -15.02 -7.20
CA GLY A 90 21.47 -14.79 -5.82
C GLY A 90 20.53 -15.86 -5.27
N PRO A 91 20.14 -15.74 -3.98
CA PRO A 91 19.31 -16.73 -3.28
C PRO A 91 18.00 -17.06 -3.98
N SER A 92 17.44 -16.13 -4.77
CA SER A 92 16.17 -16.31 -5.47
C SER A 92 16.27 -17.11 -6.78
N LEU A 93 17.47 -17.42 -7.30
CA LEU A 93 17.64 -18.06 -8.61
C LEU A 93 16.81 -19.34 -8.80
N TYR A 94 16.82 -20.25 -7.81
CA TYR A 94 16.21 -21.57 -7.96
C TYR A 94 14.71 -21.61 -7.61
N TYR A 95 14.34 -20.84 -6.59
CA TYR A 95 13.01 -20.87 -5.99
C TYR A 95 12.11 -19.72 -6.47
N GLY A 96 12.69 -18.71 -7.11
CA GLY A 96 12.04 -17.44 -7.36
C GLY A 96 12.02 -16.55 -6.13
N SER A 97 11.47 -15.35 -6.31
CA SER A 97 11.15 -14.43 -5.22
C SER A 97 9.69 -14.01 -5.36
N HIS A 98 8.95 -14.15 -4.26
CA HIS A 98 7.60 -13.64 -4.16
C HIS A 98 7.63 -12.50 -3.15
N SER A 99 7.29 -11.30 -3.60
CA SER A 99 7.02 -10.19 -2.69
C SER A 99 5.57 -9.78 -2.79
N MET A 100 5.05 -9.31 -1.66
CA MET A 100 3.65 -8.91 -1.55
C MET A 100 3.58 -7.39 -1.46
N VAL A 101 2.75 -6.80 -2.30
CA VAL A 101 2.37 -5.39 -2.24
C VAL A 101 0.98 -5.34 -1.63
N THR A 102 0.89 -4.89 -0.38
CA THR A 102 -0.39 -4.66 0.29
C THR A 102 -0.77 -3.19 0.23
N PHE A 103 -2.06 -2.90 0.06
CA PHE A 103 -2.57 -1.53 0.02
C PHE A 103 -3.86 -1.40 0.81
N CYS A 104 -3.94 -0.36 1.64
CA CYS A 104 -5.16 0.07 2.32
C CYS A 104 -5.31 1.58 2.13
N GLY A 105 -6.41 2.02 1.52
CA GLY A 105 -6.66 3.44 1.28
C GLY A 105 -7.74 3.68 0.23
N SER A 106 -7.58 4.78 -0.54
CA SER A 106 -8.52 5.13 -1.59
C SER A 106 -8.52 4.07 -2.72
N PRO A 107 -9.70 3.61 -3.19
CA PRO A 107 -9.80 2.63 -4.27
C PRO A 107 -9.07 3.05 -5.56
N SER A 108 -8.99 4.36 -5.85
CA SER A 108 -8.28 4.83 -7.04
C SER A 108 -6.79 4.54 -6.98
N VAL A 109 -6.16 4.77 -5.82
CA VAL A 109 -4.75 4.46 -5.61
C VAL A 109 -4.52 2.95 -5.57
N GLY A 110 -5.45 2.19 -4.98
CA GLY A 110 -5.41 0.72 -4.98
C GLY A 110 -5.42 0.13 -6.39
N ASN A 111 -6.28 0.64 -7.27
CA ASN A 111 -6.31 0.24 -8.67
C ASN A 111 -5.00 0.56 -9.40
N SER A 112 -4.44 1.77 -9.21
CA SER A 112 -3.14 2.10 -9.78
C SER A 112 -2.03 1.17 -9.28
N CYS A 113 -1.99 0.85 -7.98
CA CYS A 113 -1.02 -0.11 -7.45
C CYS A 113 -1.15 -1.50 -8.09
N ARG A 114 -2.40 -1.97 -8.31
CA ARG A 114 -2.66 -3.24 -9.01
C ARG A 114 -2.09 -3.22 -10.42
N GLU A 115 -2.38 -2.18 -11.19
CA GLU A 115 -1.89 -2.00 -12.56
C GLU A 115 -0.35 -1.98 -12.60
N TYR A 116 0.30 -1.28 -11.67
CA TYR A 116 1.77 -1.24 -11.60
C TYR A 116 2.39 -2.60 -11.24
N VAL A 117 1.72 -3.39 -10.40
CA VAL A 117 2.14 -4.77 -10.09
C VAL A 117 2.01 -5.68 -11.31
N GLU A 118 0.93 -5.53 -12.08
CA GLU A 118 0.73 -6.27 -13.34
C GLU A 118 1.81 -5.92 -14.37
N GLU A 119 2.11 -4.63 -14.54
CA GLU A 119 3.21 -4.15 -15.39
C GLU A 119 4.56 -4.72 -14.95
N ALA A 120 4.86 -4.69 -13.65
CA ALA A 120 6.07 -5.28 -13.10
C ALA A 120 6.15 -6.79 -13.39
N ASN A 121 5.04 -7.52 -13.24
CA ASN A 121 4.98 -8.95 -13.51
C ASN A 121 5.17 -9.29 -14.99
N LEU A 122 4.78 -8.41 -15.91
CA LEU A 122 5.04 -8.56 -17.34
C LEU A 122 6.55 -8.50 -17.65
N MET A 123 7.33 -7.71 -16.90
CA MET A 123 8.79 -7.68 -17.04
C MET A 123 9.41 -9.06 -16.75
N SER A 124 8.94 -9.70 -15.68
CA SER A 124 9.36 -11.05 -15.31
C SER A 124 9.02 -12.09 -16.39
N ASP A 125 7.82 -12.00 -16.96
CA ASP A 125 7.40 -12.87 -18.07
C ASP A 125 8.26 -12.68 -19.32
N THR A 126 8.54 -11.41 -19.66
CA THR A 126 9.34 -11.05 -20.85
C THR A 126 10.77 -11.58 -20.76
N LEU A 127 11.34 -11.63 -19.56
CA LEU A 127 12.69 -12.15 -19.32
C LEU A 127 12.74 -13.66 -19.04
N ALA A 128 11.59 -14.35 -19.11
CA ALA A 128 11.44 -15.76 -18.76
C ALA A 128 11.80 -16.11 -17.30
N PHE A 129 11.70 -15.15 -16.38
CA PHE A 129 11.91 -15.33 -14.93
C PHE A 129 10.60 -15.59 -14.19
N PHE A 130 9.76 -16.49 -14.71
CA PHE A 130 8.35 -16.69 -14.30
C PHE A 130 8.10 -16.90 -12.80
N LYS A 131 9.11 -17.31 -12.03
CA LYS A 131 9.04 -17.49 -10.58
C LYS A 131 9.26 -16.21 -9.77
N HIS A 132 9.66 -15.10 -10.40
CA HIS A 132 9.80 -13.79 -9.77
C HIS A 132 8.49 -13.02 -9.98
N LYS A 133 7.66 -12.94 -8.94
CA LYS A 133 6.34 -12.33 -9.05
C LYS A 133 6.04 -11.46 -7.85
N LEU A 134 5.41 -10.33 -8.13
CA LEU A 134 4.78 -9.49 -7.13
C LEU A 134 3.32 -9.89 -7.00
N VAL A 135 2.84 -10.04 -5.76
CA VAL A 135 1.45 -10.36 -5.44
C VAL A 135 0.80 -9.11 -4.86
N PHE A 136 -0.26 -8.63 -5.49
CA PHE A 136 -1.03 -7.50 -4.96
C PHE A 136 -2.16 -8.00 -4.04
N ARG A 137 -2.31 -7.36 -2.88
CA ARG A 137 -3.48 -7.54 -1.99
C ARG A 137 -4.03 -6.20 -1.54
N GLU A 138 -5.32 -6.02 -1.76
CA GLU A 138 -6.06 -4.88 -1.23
C GLU A 138 -6.65 -5.26 0.13
N GLU A 139 -6.39 -4.45 1.15
CA GLU A 139 -6.87 -4.63 2.50
C GLU A 139 -7.89 -3.54 2.85
N PHE A 140 -9.09 -3.96 3.25
CA PHE A 140 -10.19 -3.07 3.62
C PHE A 140 -10.38 -3.06 5.13
N TYR A 141 -9.64 -2.21 5.84
CA TYR A 141 -9.86 -1.98 7.26
C TYR A 141 -11.01 -0.97 7.46
N GLY A 142 -12.26 -1.42 7.27
CA GLY A 142 -13.44 -0.76 7.85
C GLY A 142 -14.21 0.29 7.01
N HIS A 143 -14.29 0.16 5.69
CA HIS A 143 -15.27 0.94 4.87
C HIS A 143 -16.60 0.21 4.59
N VAL A 144 -16.87 -0.90 5.28
CA VAL A 144 -18.23 -1.46 5.42
C VAL A 144 -18.91 -0.85 6.65
N GLY A 145 -19.03 0.47 6.63
CA GLY A 145 -19.65 1.27 7.68
C GLY A 145 -20.50 2.36 7.05
N GLY A 146 -21.60 1.98 6.41
CA GLY A 146 -22.57 2.92 5.87
C GLY A 146 -22.74 2.91 4.36
N GLU A 147 -22.91 1.74 3.74
CA GLU A 147 -24.01 1.71 2.76
C GLU A 147 -25.27 1.87 3.59
N ALA A 148 -25.76 3.11 3.71
CA ALA A 148 -27.16 3.31 4.02
C ALA A 148 -27.89 2.42 3.03
N LYS A 149 -28.53 1.36 3.53
CA LYS A 149 -29.61 0.71 2.80
C LYS A 149 -30.46 1.86 2.30
N LYS A 150 -30.41 2.13 1.00
CA LYS A 150 -31.49 2.84 0.33
C LYS A 150 -32.68 1.94 0.64
N GLU A 151 -33.45 2.31 1.65
CA GLU A 151 -34.78 1.76 1.86
C GLU A 151 -35.46 1.95 0.50
N ARG A 152 -35.65 0.84 -0.21
CA ARG A 152 -36.50 0.85 -1.39
C ARG A 152 -37.86 1.29 -0.87
N ASP A 153 -38.38 2.37 -1.42
CA ASP A 153 -39.73 2.84 -1.12
C ASP A 153 -40.70 1.64 -1.28
N PRO A 154 -41.52 1.30 -0.27
CA PRO A 154 -42.44 0.16 -0.34
C PRO A 154 -43.45 0.24 -1.48
N GLN A 155 -43.55 1.37 -2.19
CA GLN A 155 -44.53 1.59 -3.25
C GLN A 155 -44.12 1.04 -4.62
N GLU A 156 -42.85 0.71 -4.87
CA GLU A 156 -42.43 0.12 -6.16
C GLU A 156 -42.58 -1.42 -6.22
N ALA A 157 -42.92 -2.08 -5.11
CA ALA A 157 -43.06 -3.53 -5.07
C ALA A 157 -44.43 -4.05 -5.55
N GLU A 158 -45.42 -3.18 -5.78
CA GLU A 158 -46.82 -3.58 -6.07
C GLU A 158 -47.21 -3.52 -7.56
N LEU A 159 -46.25 -3.26 -8.48
CA LEU A 159 -46.54 -3.10 -9.91
C LEU A 159 -45.82 -4.10 -10.83
N ALA A 160 -45.23 -5.17 -10.29
CA ALA A 160 -44.74 -6.27 -11.14
C ALA A 160 -45.92 -7.20 -11.49
N PRO A 161 -46.35 -7.27 -12.77
CA PRO A 161 -47.44 -8.15 -13.17
C PRO A 161 -47.02 -9.62 -12.98
N ARG A 162 -47.86 -10.38 -12.27
CA ARG A 162 -47.75 -11.84 -12.19
C ARG A 162 -48.13 -12.41 -13.56
N GLU A 163 -47.14 -12.74 -14.37
CA GLU A 163 -47.37 -13.60 -15.52
C GLU A 163 -47.51 -15.05 -15.06
N ASP A 164 -48.76 -15.52 -15.09
CA ASP A 164 -49.10 -16.93 -15.10
C ASP A 164 -48.41 -17.64 -16.27
N ARG A 165 -47.55 -18.62 -15.96
CA ARG A 165 -47.22 -19.69 -16.91
C ARG A 165 -47.37 -21.05 -16.26
N ILE A 166 -48.63 -21.49 -16.27
CA ILE A 166 -49.10 -22.76 -16.84
C ILE A 166 -48.01 -23.84 -16.96
N LEU A 167 -48.10 -24.80 -16.04
CA LEU A 167 -47.61 -26.16 -16.21
C LEU A 167 -48.34 -26.83 -17.39
N SER A 168 -47.59 -27.34 -18.36
CA SER A 168 -48.07 -28.41 -19.22
C SER A 168 -46.91 -29.27 -19.74
N ILE A 169 -46.85 -30.46 -19.13
CA ILE A 169 -46.31 -31.77 -19.56
C ILE A 169 -44.80 -31.87 -19.81
#